data_AF-A0A822ILD3-F1
#
_entry.id   AF-A0A822ILD3-F1
#
_cell.length_a   1.000
_cell.length_b   1.000
_cell.length_c   1.000
_cell.angle_alpha   90.00
_cell.angle_beta   90.00
_cell.angle_gamma   90.00
#
_symmetry.space_group_name_H-M   'P 1'
#
loop_
_entity.id
_entity.type
_entity.pdbx_description
1 polymer ?
#
loop_
_entity_poly.entity_id
_entity_poly.type
_entity_poly.pdbx_seq_one_letter_code
_entity_poly.pdbx_strand_id
1 'polypeptide(L)' 'MMLKTVIKMDEDILKTATRCKKNLSCLSGSDICKVELCVDGKIHFIKCMNLEPCHYRIPFGYSFVCRCPVRKELFNSHKI' A
#
# COMPACT_ATOMS: atom_id res chain seq x y z
N MET A 1 -22.59 -12.40 5.28
CA MET A 1 -21.21 -12.71 4.84
C MET A 1 -20.82 -11.67 3.81
N MET A 2 -19.92 -10.73 4.13
CA MET A 2 -19.46 -9.74 3.15
C MET A 2 -18.42 -10.40 2.23
N LEU A 3 -18.65 -10.34 0.93
CA LEU A 3 -17.71 -10.79 -0.11
C LEU A 3 -16.41 -9.99 0.06
N LYS A 4 -15.35 -10.63 0.59
CA LYS A 4 -14.00 -10.09 0.54
C LYS A 4 -13.59 -10.04 -0.93
N THR A 5 -13.66 -8.86 -1.54
CA THR A 5 -13.15 -8.64 -2.89
C THR A 5 -11.63 -8.78 -2.85
N VAL A 6 -11.12 -9.93 -3.29
CA VAL A 6 -9.68 -10.12 -3.49
C VAL A 6 -9.28 -9.29 -4.70
N ILE A 7 -8.48 -8.25 -4.50
CA ILE A 7 -8.02 -7.40 -5.59
C ILE A 7 -6.99 -8.18 -6.41
N LYS A 8 -7.31 -8.42 -7.69
CA LYS A 8 -6.40 -9.10 -8.62
C LYS A 8 -5.26 -8.15 -9.00
N MET A 9 -4.03 -8.61 -8.85
CA MET A 9 -2.82 -7.84 -9.15
C MET A 9 -1.80 -8.75 -9.82
N ASP A 10 -0.90 -8.15 -10.60
CA ASP A 10 0.20 -8.86 -11.24
C ASP A 10 1.07 -9.61 -10.20
N GLU A 11 1.35 -10.89 -10.47
CA GLU A 11 2.18 -11.73 -9.61
C GLU A 11 3.61 -11.19 -9.48
N ASP A 12 4.13 -10.53 -10.49
CA ASP A 12 5.48 -9.98 -10.45
C ASP A 12 5.56 -8.81 -9.47
N ILE A 13 4.50 -8.01 -9.37
CA ILE A 13 4.39 -6.95 -8.35
C ILE A 13 4.31 -7.57 -6.95
N LEU A 14 3.55 -8.67 -6.78
CA LEU A 14 3.49 -9.40 -5.50
C LEU A 14 4.88 -9.91 -5.08
N LYS A 15 5.64 -10.49 -6.01
CA LYS A 15 6.98 -11.04 -5.75
C LYS A 15 8.00 -9.97 -5.35
N THR A 16 7.86 -8.73 -5.84
CA THR A 16 8.74 -7.62 -5.42
C THR A 16 8.48 -7.11 -4.00
N ALA A 17 7.35 -7.49 -3.39
CA ALA A 17 6.95 -7.07 -2.06
C ALA A 17 7.64 -7.83 -0.92
N THR A 18 8.86 -8.32 -1.12
CA THR A 18 9.63 -9.22 -0.22
C THR A 18 9.78 -8.77 1.22
N ARG A 19 9.76 -7.47 1.50
CA ARG A 19 9.89 -6.89 2.84
C ARG A 19 8.55 -6.71 3.58
N CYS A 20 7.44 -7.20 3.01
CA CYS A 20 6.12 -7.07 3.63
C CYS A 20 5.96 -8.07 4.77
N LYS A 21 5.87 -7.58 6.01
CA LYS A 21 5.61 -8.40 7.21
C LYS A 21 4.13 -8.66 7.48
N LYS A 22 3.23 -8.04 6.71
CA LYS A 22 1.77 -8.11 6.90
C LYS A 22 1.09 -9.12 5.98
N ASN A 23 1.86 -10.02 5.35
CA ASN A 23 1.37 -11.01 4.38
C ASN A 23 0.40 -10.43 3.34
N LEU A 24 0.72 -9.24 2.82
CA LEU A 24 -0.09 -8.52 1.83
C LEU A 24 -1.56 -8.29 2.24
N SER A 25 -1.85 -8.13 3.55
CA SER A 25 -3.22 -7.97 4.08
C SER A 25 -4.02 -6.84 3.43
N CYS A 26 -3.34 -5.80 2.91
CA CYS A 26 -3.95 -4.71 2.13
C CYS A 26 -4.75 -5.16 0.90
N LEU A 27 -4.46 -6.33 0.32
CA LEU A 27 -5.24 -6.87 -0.80
C LEU A 27 -6.64 -7.34 -0.40
N SER A 28 -6.86 -7.56 0.90
CA SER A 28 -8.17 -7.87 1.47
C SER A 28 -8.94 -6.63 1.92
N GLY A 29 -8.39 -5.42 1.70
CA GLY A 29 -8.95 -4.16 2.16
C GLY A 29 -8.67 -3.82 3.64
N SER A 30 -8.02 -4.72 4.39
CA SER A 30 -7.57 -4.44 5.76
C SER A 30 -6.20 -3.77 5.78
N ASP A 31 -5.85 -3.06 6.86
CA ASP A 31 -4.50 -2.51 7.09
C ASP A 31 -3.93 -1.60 5.99
N ILE A 32 -4.79 -1.03 5.15
CA ILE A 32 -4.39 -0.15 4.06
C ILE A 32 -4.09 1.26 4.59
N CYS A 33 -2.95 1.82 4.18
CA CYS A 33 -2.66 3.22 4.43
C CYS A 33 -3.41 4.07 3.38
N LYS A 34 -4.05 5.15 3.80
CA LYS A 34 -4.70 6.10 2.90
C LYS A 34 -3.62 6.88 2.14
N VAL A 35 -3.76 7.02 0.81
CA VAL A 35 -2.92 7.94 0.03
C VAL A 35 -3.52 9.34 0.15
N GLU A 36 -2.71 10.29 0.63
CA GLU A 36 -3.11 11.69 0.80
C GLU A 36 -2.72 12.53 -0.41
N LEU A 37 -1.59 12.21 -1.02
CA LEU A 37 -1.07 12.90 -2.21
C LEU A 37 -0.29 11.91 -3.08
N CYS A 38 -0.46 12.00 -4.38
CA CYS A 38 0.33 11.27 -5.36
C CYS A 38 0.92 12.26 -6.37
N VAL A 39 2.26 12.23 -6.53
CA VAL A 39 2.97 13.07 -7.51
C VAL A 39 3.44 12.18 -8.66
N ASP A 40 2.98 12.51 -9.87
CA ASP A 40 3.35 11.85 -11.14
C ASP A 40 3.20 10.31 -11.12
N GLY A 41 2.24 9.77 -10.37
CA GLY A 41 2.06 8.32 -10.21
C GLY A 41 3.23 7.59 -9.53
N LYS A 42 4.23 8.32 -9.03
CA LYS A 42 5.53 7.79 -8.60
C LYS A 42 5.77 7.95 -7.10
N ILE A 43 5.39 9.09 -6.53
CA ILE A 43 5.59 9.41 -5.11
C ILE A 43 4.23 9.42 -4.43
N HIS A 44 4.03 8.53 -3.47
CA HIS A 44 2.76 8.39 -2.74
C HIS A 44 2.97 8.76 -1.28
N PHE A 45 2.42 9.89 -0.88
CA PHE A 45 2.31 10.28 0.52
C PHE A 45 1.12 9.56 1.15
N ILE A 46 1.34 8.94 2.30
CA ILE A 46 0.37 8.09 2.96
C ILE A 46 0.19 8.43 4.43
N LYS A 47 -1.03 8.18 4.90
CA LYS A 47 -1.39 8.14 6.31
C LYS A 47 -1.88 6.73 6.66
N CYS A 48 -1.12 6.04 7.51
CA CYS A 48 -1.50 4.70 7.97
C CYS A 48 -2.43 4.82 9.18
N MET A 49 -3.55 4.08 9.15
CA MET A 49 -4.52 4.05 10.24
C MET A 49 -4.03 3.19 11.42
N ASN A 50 -3.14 2.23 11.15
CA ASN A 50 -2.50 1.41 12.18
C ASN A 50 -1.09 1.92 12.51
N LEU A 51 -0.69 1.78 13.77
CA LEU A 51 0.66 2.12 14.23
C LEU A 51 1.69 1.03 13.90
N GLU A 52 1.22 -0.14 13.50
CA GLU A 52 2.03 -1.31 13.15
C GLU A 52 3.19 -0.96 12.21
N PRO A 53 4.42 -1.38 12.53
CA PRO A 53 5.59 -1.12 11.70
C PRO A 53 5.38 -1.59 10.25
N CYS A 54 5.75 -0.75 9.29
CA CYS A 54 5.76 -1.10 7.88
C CYS A 54 7.13 -0.75 7.30
N HIS A 55 7.85 -1.76 6.78
CA HIS A 55 9.21 -1.57 6.23
C HIS A 55 9.26 -0.74 4.94
N TYR A 56 8.09 -0.49 4.34
CA TYR A 56 7.94 0.30 3.12
C TYR A 56 7.59 1.77 3.36
N ARG A 57 7.32 2.19 4.61
CA ARG A 57 7.07 3.60 4.93
C ARG A 57 8.40 4.30 5.22
N ILE A 58 8.63 5.47 4.60
CA ILE A 58 9.73 6.36 4.94
C ILE A 58 9.14 7.62 5.59
N PRO A 59 9.61 8.05 6.77
CA PRO A 59 9.22 9.34 7.35
C PRO A 59 9.62 10.51 6.44
N PHE A 60 8.72 11.47 6.25
CA PHE A 60 8.99 12.71 5.51
C PHE A 60 8.20 13.87 6.11
N GLY A 61 8.88 14.74 6.87
CA GLY A 61 8.23 15.80 7.63
C GLY A 61 7.17 15.22 8.59
N TYR A 62 5.93 15.67 8.45
CA TYR A 62 4.77 15.22 9.25
C TYR A 62 4.01 14.03 8.64
N SER A 63 4.46 13.47 7.51
CA SER A 63 3.80 12.37 6.80
C SER A 63 4.79 11.24 6.48
N PHE A 64 4.35 10.28 5.66
CA PHE A 64 5.17 9.16 5.22
C PHE A 64 5.10 8.99 3.70
N VAL A 65 6.23 8.69 3.08
CA VAL A 65 6.29 8.23 1.68
C VAL A 65 6.20 6.71 1.64
N CYS A 66 5.30 6.19 0.81
CA CYS A 66 5.15 4.76 0.57
C CYS A 66 6.09 4.27 -0.55
N ARG A 67 6.87 3.23 -0.26
CA ARG A 67 7.64 2.47 -1.26
C ARG A 67 7.10 1.06 -1.51
N CYS A 68 5.93 0.72 -0.98
CA CYS A 68 5.38 -0.61 -1.13
C CYS A 68 4.92 -0.79 -2.57
N PRO A 69 5.47 -1.74 -3.35
CA PRO A 69 5.11 -1.93 -4.75
C PRO A 69 3.60 -2.20 -4.88
N VAL A 70 3.06 -3.06 -4.01
CA VAL A 70 1.63 -3.39 -3.94
C VAL A 70 0.77 -2.15 -3.65
N ARG A 71 1.14 -1.33 -2.67
CA ARG A 71 0.33 -0.14 -2.32
C ARG A 71 0.31 0.86 -3.46
N LYS A 72 1.44 1.04 -4.15
CA LYS A 72 1.56 1.94 -5.30
C LYS A 72 0.69 1.45 -6.45
N GLU A 73 0.72 0.16 -6.73
CA GLU A 73 -0.10 -0.46 -7.78
C GLU A 73 -1.59 -0.32 -7.49
N LEU A 74 -2.01 -0.64 -6.26
CA LEU A 74 -3.40 -0.47 -5.81
C LEU A 74 -3.91 0.95 -6.04
N PHE A 75 -3.10 1.95 -5.73
CA PHE A 75 -3.49 3.34 -5.97
C PHE A 75 -3.49 3.69 -7.46
N ASN A 76 -2.43 3.33 -8.18
CA ASN A 76 -2.25 3.74 -9.56
C ASN A 76 -3.34 3.15 -10.46
N SER A 77 -3.63 1.86 -10.30
CA SER A 77 -4.51 1.08 -11.16
C SER A 77 -5.97 1.06 -10.70
N HIS A 78 -6.23 1.16 -9.38
CA HIS A 78 -7.59 1.05 -8.83
C HIS A 78 -8.06 2.28 -8.06
N LYS A 79 -7.19 3.27 -7.82
CA LYS A 79 -7.48 4.46 -6.98
C LYS A 79 -7.92 4.11 -5.55
N ILE A 80 -7.51 2.93 -5.08
CA ILE A 80 -7.68 2.43 -3.71
C ILE A 80 -6.50 2.90 -2.86
#